data_AF-A0A7D4PT13-F1
#
_entry.id   AF-A0A7D4PT13-F1
#
_cell.length_a   1.000
_cell.length_b   1.000
_cell.length_c   1.000
_cell.angle_alpha   90.00
_cell.angle_beta   90.00
_cell.angle_gamma   90.00
#
_symmetry.space_group_name_H-M   'P 1'
#
loop_
_entity.id
_entity.type
_entity.pdbx_description
1 polymer ?
#
loop_
_entity_poly.entity_id
_entity_poly.type
_entity_poly.pdbx_seq_one_letter_code
_entity_poly.pdbx_strand_id
1 'polypeptide(L)'
;MENWIQNVLSKWQSEGVKLNPPASGAEIENVETILNFKFPQDFKEFYLQANGFADLDWQEHMFTFWPLDMIVEEFESHYSDKDFIGFSDFLLASHMIGFSRKKPGIFKSYDSLDGEPIAERFDVIIEMINSNNDRIY
;
A
#
# COMPACT_ATOMS: atom_id res chain seq x y z
N MET A 1 -5.78 10.07 -21.22
CA MET A 1 -6.24 9.23 -20.09
C MET A 1 -6.17 10.11 -18.87
N GLU A 2 -7.29 10.28 -18.18
CA GLU A 2 -7.31 10.94 -16.88
C GLU A 2 -6.31 10.24 -15.96
N ASN A 3 -5.49 11.02 -15.26
CA ASN A 3 -4.50 10.46 -14.34
C ASN A 3 -5.25 9.99 -13.10
N TRP A 4 -5.62 8.70 -13.05
CA TRP A 4 -6.42 8.10 -11.97
C TRP A 4 -5.81 8.37 -10.58
N ILE A 5 -4.48 8.45 -10.50
CA ILE A 5 -3.75 8.77 -9.26
C ILE A 5 -4.17 10.16 -8.75
N GLN A 6 -4.20 11.16 -9.62
CA GLN A 6 -4.59 12.53 -9.24
C GLN A 6 -6.04 12.58 -8.73
N ASN A 7 -6.94 11.81 -9.33
CA ASN A 7 -8.33 11.71 -8.87
C ASN A 7 -8.42 11.10 -7.47
N VAL A 8 -7.66 10.03 -7.22
CA VAL A 8 -7.59 9.36 -5.91
C VAL A 8 -7.01 10.29 -4.84
N LEU A 9 -5.86 10.90 -5.13
CA LEU A 9 -5.21 11.81 -4.18
C LEU A 9 -6.09 13.03 -3.87
N SER A 10 -6.76 13.58 -4.88
CA SER A 10 -7.70 14.70 -4.69
C SER A 10 -8.90 14.29 -3.84
N LYS A 11 -9.43 13.07 -4.03
CA LYS A 11 -10.50 12.52 -3.19
C LYS A 11 -10.06 12.43 -1.73
N TRP A 12 -8.93 11.79 -1.46
CA TRP A 12 -8.42 11.63 -0.09
C TRP A 12 -8.11 12.96 0.58
N GLN A 13 -7.51 13.92 -0.14
CA GLN A 13 -7.31 15.28 0.37
C GLN A 13 -8.65 15.98 0.69
N SER A 14 -9.69 15.78 -0.14
CA SER A 14 -11.02 16.34 0.12
C SER A 14 -11.73 15.70 1.33
N GLU A 15 -11.36 14.47 1.68
CA GLU A 15 -11.78 13.77 2.90
C GLU A 15 -10.99 14.20 4.14
N GLY A 16 -9.96 15.04 3.96
CA GLY A 16 -9.12 15.54 5.03
C GLY A 16 -7.89 14.67 5.33
N VAL A 17 -7.65 13.63 4.54
CA VAL A 17 -6.47 12.75 4.68
C VAL A 17 -5.21 13.56 4.39
N LYS A 18 -4.26 13.50 5.32
CA LYS A 18 -2.95 14.11 5.17
C LYS A 18 -2.05 13.18 4.37
N LEU A 19 -1.56 13.68 3.23
CA LEU A 19 -0.61 12.95 2.38
C LEU A 19 0.82 13.40 2.68
N ASN A 20 1.76 12.46 2.69
CA ASN A 20 3.18 12.79 2.70
C ASN A 20 3.60 13.39 1.35
N PRO A 21 4.71 14.15 1.32
CA PRO A 21 5.34 14.56 0.08
C PRO A 21 5.63 13.37 -0.85
N PRO A 22 5.74 13.61 -2.17
CA PRO A 22 6.19 12.60 -3.13
C PRO A 22 7.49 11.92 -2.71
N ALA A 23 7.57 10.60 -2.91
CA ALA A 23 8.84 9.90 -2.88
C ALA A 23 9.64 10.22 -4.15
N SER A 24 10.96 10.15 -4.05
CA SER A 24 11.87 10.17 -5.19
C SER A 24 12.04 8.77 -5.78
N GLY A 25 12.43 8.70 -7.06
CA GLY A 25 12.77 7.43 -7.70
C GLY A 25 13.89 6.68 -6.98
N ALA A 26 14.87 7.40 -6.42
CA ALA A 26 15.98 6.82 -5.67
C ALA A 26 15.53 6.20 -4.34
N GLU A 27 14.56 6.80 -3.64
CA GLU A 27 13.97 6.22 -2.42
C GLU A 27 13.22 4.92 -2.74
N ILE A 28 12.44 4.91 -3.82
CA ILE A 28 11.74 3.70 -4.29
C ILE A 28 12.75 2.60 -4.64
N GLU A 29 13.79 2.91 -5.42
CA GLU A 29 14.83 1.95 -5.81
C GLU A 29 15.59 1.38 -4.58
N ASN A 30 15.82 2.22 -3.58
CA ASN A 30 16.45 1.80 -2.32
C ASN A 30 15.54 0.83 -1.56
N VAL A 31 14.25 1.13 -1.42
CA VAL A 31 13.29 0.22 -0.77
C VAL A 31 13.15 -1.10 -1.54
N GLU A 32 13.05 -1.06 -2.88
CA GLU A 32 13.06 -2.27 -3.71
C GLU A 32 14.30 -3.14 -3.45
N THR A 33 15.46 -2.51 -3.23
CA THR A 33 16.72 -3.20 -2.93
C THR A 33 16.69 -3.84 -1.54
N ILE A 34 16.22 -3.11 -0.52
CA ILE A 34 16.12 -3.62 0.86
C ILE A 34 15.16 -4.81 0.93
N LEU A 35 14.00 -4.69 0.29
CA LEU A 35 12.96 -5.73 0.29
C LEU A 35 13.30 -6.92 -0.64
N ASN A 36 14.30 -6.75 -1.51
CA ASN A 36 14.60 -7.66 -2.61
C ASN A 36 13.35 -7.96 -3.45
N PHE A 37 12.62 -6.90 -3.81
CA PHE A 37 11.33 -6.97 -4.51
C PHE A 37 11.20 -5.80 -5.47
N LYS A 38 10.61 -6.03 -6.65
CA LYS A 38 10.32 -4.99 -7.63
C LYS A 38 8.84 -4.63 -7.59
N PHE A 39 8.54 -3.38 -7.26
CA PHE A 39 7.16 -2.93 -7.21
C PHE A 39 6.56 -2.79 -8.61
N PRO A 40 5.26 -3.08 -8.76
CA PRO A 40 4.51 -2.75 -9.96
C PRO A 40 4.67 -1.28 -10.36
N GLN A 41 4.60 -1.01 -11.66
CA GLN A 41 4.84 0.34 -12.19
C GLN A 41 3.80 1.37 -11.70
N ASP A 42 2.54 0.96 -11.60
CA ASP A 42 1.43 1.75 -11.08
C ASP A 42 1.60 2.11 -9.60
N PHE A 43 2.11 1.19 -8.77
CA PHE A 43 2.50 1.46 -7.39
C PHE A 43 3.59 2.54 -7.31
N LYS A 44 4.64 2.41 -8.12
CA LYS A 44 5.73 3.40 -8.12
C LYS A 44 5.25 4.78 -8.59
N GLU A 45 4.43 4.84 -9.64
CA GLU A 45 3.83 6.09 -10.12
C GLU A 45 2.96 6.76 -9.06
N PHE A 46 2.25 5.96 -8.25
CA PHE A 46 1.50 6.47 -7.11
C PHE A 46 2.42 7.08 -6.05
N TYR A 47 3.46 6.36 -5.63
CA TYR A 47 4.40 6.85 -4.59
C TYR A 47 5.24 8.05 -5.04
N LEU A 48 5.50 8.20 -6.35
CA LEU A 48 6.09 9.40 -6.95
C LEU A 48 5.18 10.64 -6.89
N GLN A 49 3.94 10.51 -6.40
CA GLN A 49 2.99 11.60 -6.20
C GLN A 49 2.64 11.81 -4.72
N ALA A 50 2.61 10.73 -3.92
CA ALA A 50 2.40 10.77 -2.48
C ALA A 50 3.02 9.56 -1.79
N ASN A 51 3.95 9.78 -0.84
CA ASN A 51 4.59 8.71 -0.08
C ASN A 51 3.71 8.19 1.07
N GLY A 52 2.53 7.67 0.74
CA GLY A 52 1.55 7.23 1.75
C GLY A 52 0.94 8.39 2.56
N PHE A 53 0.29 8.03 3.67
CA PHE A 53 -0.40 8.97 4.56
C PHE A 53 0.54 9.45 5.67
N ALA A 54 0.39 10.71 6.07
CA ALA A 54 1.17 11.31 7.15
C ALA A 54 0.62 10.85 8.51
N ASP A 55 1.49 10.70 9.50
CA ASP A 55 1.12 10.45 10.90
C ASP A 55 0.14 9.27 11.14
N LEU A 56 0.21 8.21 10.31
CA LEU A 56 -0.73 7.07 10.34
C LEU A 56 -2.20 7.47 10.17
N ASP A 57 -2.45 8.59 9.47
CA ASP A 57 -3.81 9.01 9.12
C ASP A 57 -4.52 7.91 8.31
N TRP A 58 -5.84 7.98 8.19
CA TRP A 58 -6.64 7.00 7.48
C TRP A 58 -7.73 7.67 6.67
N GLN A 59 -8.12 7.02 5.57
CA GLN A 59 -9.24 7.48 4.75
C GLN A 59 -10.59 7.02 5.35
N GLU A 60 -11.71 7.49 4.77
CA GLU A 60 -13.10 7.24 5.24
C GLU A 60 -13.41 5.79 5.70
N HIS A 61 -12.89 4.79 4.99
CA HIS A 61 -13.08 3.35 5.28
C HIS A 61 -11.97 2.72 6.14
N MET A 62 -11.23 3.56 6.88
CA MET A 62 -10.25 3.22 7.92
C MET A 62 -9.01 2.45 7.44
N PHE A 63 -8.65 2.64 6.16
CA PHE A 63 -7.36 2.17 5.67
C PHE A 63 -6.30 3.27 5.80
N THR A 64 -5.13 2.87 6.28
CA THR A 64 -3.92 3.69 6.29
C THR A 64 -2.99 3.20 5.20
N PHE A 65 -2.47 4.10 4.37
CA PHE A 65 -1.41 3.79 3.41
C PHE A 65 -0.05 4.16 4.00
N TRP A 66 0.86 3.21 4.02
CA TRP A 66 2.15 3.37 4.68
C TRP A 66 3.14 4.16 3.83
N PRO A 67 3.93 5.06 4.43
CA PRO A 67 5.13 5.57 3.78
C PRO A 67 6.15 4.45 3.55
N LEU A 68 7.04 4.65 2.57
CA LEU A 68 8.04 3.64 2.16
C LEU A 68 8.94 3.14 3.29
N ASP A 69 9.29 4.01 4.25
CA ASP A 69 10.10 3.66 5.43
C ASP A 69 9.35 2.71 6.36
N MET A 70 8.06 2.93 6.59
CA MET A 70 7.20 2.04 7.37
C MET A 70 7.01 0.69 6.69
N ILE A 71 6.90 0.64 5.35
CA ILE A 71 6.87 -0.62 4.61
C ILE A 71 8.12 -1.47 4.93
N VAL A 72 9.29 -0.83 4.99
CA VAL A 72 10.55 -1.50 5.35
C VAL A 72 10.55 -1.92 6.82
N GLU A 73 10.19 -1.03 7.73
CA GLU A 73 10.16 -1.30 9.18
C GLU A 73 9.24 -2.49 9.51
N GLU A 74 8.03 -2.49 8.97
CA GLU A 74 7.05 -3.57 9.14
C GLU A 74 7.60 -4.88 8.59
N PHE A 75 8.17 -4.84 7.38
CA PHE A 75 8.78 -6.01 6.73
C PHE A 75 9.88 -6.65 7.58
N GLU A 76 10.76 -5.84 8.18
CA GLU A 76 11.88 -6.30 8.99
C GLU A 76 11.44 -6.80 10.38
N SER A 77 10.39 -6.21 10.96
CA SER A 77 9.98 -6.46 12.36
C SER A 77 9.05 -7.65 12.53
N HIS A 78 8.15 -7.92 11.57
CA HIS A 78 7.01 -8.81 11.81
C HIS A 78 6.96 -10.07 10.93
N TYR A 79 7.75 -10.14 9.86
CA TYR A 79 7.65 -11.22 8.89
C TYR A 79 8.75 -12.26 9.10
N SER A 80 8.45 -13.24 9.97
CA SER A 80 9.34 -14.38 10.24
C SER A 80 9.66 -15.20 8.97
N ASP A 81 8.70 -15.28 8.05
CA ASP A 81 8.88 -15.78 6.68
C ASP A 81 8.67 -14.59 5.73
N LYS A 82 9.78 -14.03 5.22
CA LYS A 82 9.89 -12.67 4.65
C LYS A 82 9.16 -12.45 3.31
N ASP A 83 8.06 -13.13 3.02
CA ASP A 83 7.47 -13.14 1.67
C ASP A 83 6.29 -12.20 1.46
N PHE A 84 5.67 -11.70 2.52
CA PHE A 84 4.63 -10.70 2.45
C PHE A 84 5.23 -9.30 2.66
N ILE A 85 4.83 -8.35 1.81
CA ILE A 85 5.25 -6.95 1.86
C ILE A 85 4.00 -6.09 1.96
N GLY A 86 3.62 -5.70 3.17
CA GLY A 86 2.47 -4.82 3.40
C GLY A 86 2.74 -3.40 2.92
N PHE A 87 1.72 -2.72 2.42
CA PHE A 87 1.76 -1.28 2.09
C PHE A 87 0.59 -0.50 2.68
N SER A 88 -0.38 -1.19 3.28
CA SER A 88 -1.55 -0.59 3.90
C SER A 88 -2.10 -1.52 4.97
N ASP A 89 -2.74 -0.96 5.99
CA ASP A 89 -3.50 -1.71 6.98
C ASP A 89 -4.89 -1.15 7.20
N PHE A 90 -5.74 -2.00 7.79
CA PHE A 90 -7.03 -1.62 8.33
C PHE A 90 -6.99 -1.60 9.86
N LEU A 91 -7.48 -0.50 10.45
CA LEU A 91 -7.66 -0.32 11.90
C LEU A 91 -6.45 -0.75 12.76
N LEU A 92 -5.29 -0.12 12.52
CA LEU A 92 -4.07 -0.36 13.30
C LEU A 92 -3.67 -1.84 13.27
N ALA A 93 -3.47 -2.35 12.05
CA ALA A 93 -3.00 -3.71 11.79
C ALA A 93 -3.99 -4.83 12.17
N SER A 94 -5.31 -4.60 12.06
CA SER A 94 -6.28 -5.71 12.12
C SER A 94 -6.07 -6.70 10.98
N HIS A 95 -5.73 -6.19 9.79
CA HIS A 95 -5.15 -6.96 8.68
C HIS A 95 -4.35 -6.01 7.80
N MET A 96 -3.45 -6.57 7.00
CA MET A 96 -2.64 -5.83 6.03
C MET A 96 -3.05 -6.15 4.60
N ILE A 97 -2.85 -5.18 3.72
CA ILE A 97 -2.88 -5.34 2.27
C ILE A 97 -1.44 -5.19 1.75
N GLY A 98 -1.02 -6.12 0.90
CA GLY A 98 0.37 -6.18 0.47
C GLY A 98 0.63 -7.02 -0.76
N PHE A 99 1.89 -7.05 -1.15
CA PHE A 99 2.41 -7.92 -2.21
C PHE A 99 2.95 -9.22 -1.63
N SER A 100 3.06 -10.23 -2.50
CA SER A 100 3.84 -11.44 -2.22
C SER A 100 5.08 -11.51 -3.09
N ARG A 101 6.22 -11.90 -2.54
CA ARG A 101 7.42 -12.23 -3.32
C ARG A 101 7.27 -13.53 -4.12
N LYS A 102 6.33 -14.40 -3.73
CA LYS A 102 6.13 -15.73 -4.31
C LYS A 102 5.16 -15.71 -5.50
N LYS A 103 4.17 -14.81 -5.50
CA LYS A 103 3.06 -14.80 -6.44
C LYS A 103 2.72 -13.37 -6.87
N PRO A 104 2.40 -13.13 -8.15
CA PRO A 104 1.92 -11.82 -8.59
C PRO A 104 0.53 -11.53 -8.01
N GLY A 105 0.24 -10.25 -7.80
CA GLY A 105 -1.03 -9.76 -7.29
C GLY A 105 -0.91 -9.10 -5.92
N ILE A 106 -2.07 -8.77 -5.37
CA ILE A 106 -2.24 -8.07 -4.10
C ILE A 106 -3.09 -8.94 -3.18
N PHE A 107 -2.66 -9.03 -1.94
CA PHE A 107 -3.12 -10.00 -0.97
C PHE A 107 -3.54 -9.31 0.32
N LYS A 108 -4.59 -9.83 0.95
CA LYS A 108 -5.01 -9.49 2.32
C LYS A 108 -4.42 -10.51 3.29
N SER A 109 -3.87 -10.06 4.41
CA SER A 109 -3.23 -10.95 5.39
C SER A 109 -3.56 -10.53 6.82
N TYR A 110 -3.96 -11.48 7.66
CA TYR A 110 -4.11 -11.25 9.11
C TYR A 110 -2.82 -11.60 9.88
N ASP A 111 -2.16 -12.72 9.53
CA ASP A 111 -1.03 -13.28 10.30
C ASP A 111 0.18 -13.70 9.42
N SER A 112 0.38 -13.00 8.30
CA SER A 112 1.57 -12.97 7.44
C SER A 112 1.99 -14.22 6.63
N LEU A 113 1.31 -15.37 6.74
CA LEU A 113 1.87 -16.61 6.17
C LEU A 113 1.49 -16.96 4.72
N ASP A 114 0.34 -16.54 4.19
CA ASP A 114 -0.04 -16.79 2.79
C ASP A 114 -1.32 -16.00 2.43
N GLY A 115 -1.25 -14.66 2.44
CA GLY A 115 -2.42 -13.79 2.27
C GLY A 115 -3.41 -14.20 1.16
N GLU A 116 -4.68 -13.85 1.34
CA GLU A 116 -5.76 -14.11 0.39
C GLU A 116 -5.63 -13.18 -0.84
N PRO A 117 -5.60 -13.69 -2.09
CA PRO A 117 -5.53 -12.84 -3.27
C PRO A 117 -6.83 -12.05 -3.44
N ILE A 118 -6.73 -10.72 -3.46
CA ILE A 118 -7.90 -9.82 -3.55
C ILE A 118 -7.92 -8.98 -4.82
N ALA A 119 -6.75 -8.66 -5.39
CA ALA A 119 -6.64 -7.90 -6.64
C ALA A 119 -5.39 -8.28 -7.45
N GLU A 120 -5.40 -8.03 -8.76
CA GLU A 120 -4.25 -8.27 -9.64
C GLU A 120 -3.40 -7.01 -9.87
N ARG A 121 -3.96 -5.82 -9.64
CA ARG A 121 -3.37 -4.52 -9.97
C ARG A 121 -3.56 -3.51 -8.84
N PHE A 122 -2.67 -2.52 -8.77
CA PHE A 122 -2.71 -1.54 -7.69
C PHE A 122 -3.90 -0.60 -7.80
N ASP A 123 -4.22 -0.12 -8.99
CA ASP A 123 -5.41 0.73 -9.19
C ASP A 123 -6.73 0.04 -8.80
N VAL A 124 -6.84 -1.28 -9.04
CA VAL A 124 -8.01 -2.07 -8.64
C VAL A 124 -8.15 -2.14 -7.12
N ILE A 125 -7.07 -2.32 -6.36
CA ILE A 125 -7.19 -2.34 -4.89
C ILE A 125 -7.53 -0.95 -4.33
N ILE A 126 -7.03 0.12 -4.95
CA ILE A 126 -7.41 1.49 -4.60
C ILE A 126 -8.91 1.72 -4.84
N GLU A 127 -9.44 1.27 -5.97
CA GLU A 127 -10.87 1.35 -6.26
C GLU A 127 -11.69 0.55 -5.24
N MET A 128 -11.25 -0.67 -4.88
CA MET A 128 -11.91 -1.49 -3.88
C MET A 128 -11.94 -0.83 -2.50
N ILE A 129 -10.83 -0.21 -2.07
CA ILE A 129 -10.77 0.55 -0.81
C ILE A 129 -11.72 1.75 -0.86
N ASN A 130 -11.67 2.54 -1.93
CA ASN A 130 -12.50 3.74 -2.08
C ASN A 130 -14.00 3.45 -2.20
N SER A 131 -14.35 2.23 -2.62
CA SER A 131 -15.74 1.77 -2.77
C SER A 131 -16.23 0.92 -1.60
N ASN A 132 -15.43 0.75 -0.53
CA ASN A 132 -15.77 -0.06 0.63
C ASN A 132 -16.15 -1.51 0.24
N ASN A 133 -15.35 -2.13 -0.61
CA ASN A 133 -15.64 -3.46 -1.15
C ASN A 133 -15.45 -4.56 -0.10
N ASP A 134 -16.46 -5.40 0.15
CA ASP A 134 -16.43 -6.45 1.18
C ASP A 134 -15.22 -7.39 1.14
N ARG A 135 -14.58 -7.61 -0.01
CA ARG A 135 -13.43 -8.52 -0.13
C ARG A 135 -12.18 -8.03 0.60
N ILE A 136 -12.08 -6.72 0.87
CA ILE A 136 -10.93 -6.13 1.56
C ILE A 136 -10.99 -6.30 3.08
N TYR A 137 -12.11 -6.77 3.66
CA TYR A 137 -12.30 -6.99 5.10
C TYR A 137 -12.12 -8.43 5.51
#